data_AF-A0A4W3IFZ4-F1
#
_entry.id   AF-A0A4W3IFZ4-F1
#
_cell.length_a   1.000
_cell.length_b   1.000
_cell.length_c   1.000
_cell.angle_alpha   90.00
_cell.angle_beta   90.00
_cell.angle_gamma   90.00
#
_symmetry.space_group_name_H-M   'P 1'
#
loop_
_entity.id
_entity.type
_entity.pdbx_description
1 polymer ?
#
loop_
_entity_poly.entity_id
_entity_poly.type
_entity_poly.pdbx_seq_one_letter_code
_entity_poly.pdbx_strand_id
1 'polypeptide(L)'
;GLVGSAYYIVGSHPITAIEAIKGGVNGTLTMAAIGAVFGVTTCLSAQIRETENDPLNYLIGGCTSGILLGVRTHSYMTGTGACLSLGVIAALVKMGKMEGWRVSGPPRL
;
A
#
# COMPACT_ATOMS: atom_id res chain seq x y z
N GLY A 1 1.22 -8.90 -1.35
CA GLY A 1 0.21 -9.94 -1.10
C GLY A 1 0.85 -11.31 -1.17
N LEU A 2 0.82 -11.93 -2.35
CA LEU A 2 1.25 -13.32 -2.57
C LEU A 2 2.67 -13.64 -2.07
N VAL A 3 3.65 -12.76 -2.33
CA VAL A 3 5.03 -12.93 -1.85
C VAL A 3 5.08 -12.94 -0.32
N GLY A 4 4.39 -12.01 0.34
CA GLY A 4 4.31 -11.99 1.81
C GLY A 4 3.62 -13.23 2.38
N SER A 5 2.56 -13.70 1.72
CA SER A 5 1.89 -14.96 2.08
C SER A 5 2.80 -16.17 1.92
N ALA A 6 3.64 -16.22 0.88
CA ALA A 6 4.60 -17.30 0.68
C ALA A 6 5.62 -17.34 1.82
N TYR A 7 6.19 -16.19 2.21
CA TYR A 7 7.07 -16.10 3.38
C TYR A 7 6.37 -16.46 4.68
N TYR A 8 5.11 -16.05 4.85
CA TYR A 8 4.33 -16.42 6.03
C TYR A 8 4.17 -17.94 6.17
N ILE A 9 3.86 -18.65 5.08
CA ILE A 9 3.70 -20.10 5.07
C ILE A 9 5.03 -20.80 5.39
N VAL A 10 6.14 -20.33 4.82
CA VAL A 10 7.48 -20.89 5.08
C VAL A 10 7.92 -20.66 6.53
N GLY A 11 7.63 -19.50 7.12
CA GLY A 11 8.04 -19.19 8.49
C GLY A 11 7.18 -19.88 9.57
N SER A 12 5.86 -19.90 9.38
CA SER A 12 4.90 -20.36 10.40
C SER A 12 4.61 -21.86 10.41
N HIS A 13 5.02 -22.60 9.36
CA HIS A 13 4.77 -24.05 9.21
C HIS A 13 3.34 -24.46 9.57
N PRO A 14 2.33 -24.06 8.77
CA PRO A 14 0.94 -24.42 9.04
C PRO A 14 0.73 -25.94 9.00
N ILE A 15 0.04 -26.46 10.02
CA ILE A 15 -0.18 -27.89 10.22
C ILE A 15 -1.14 -28.46 9.16
N THR A 16 -1.95 -27.60 8.53
CA THR A 16 -2.93 -27.98 7.50
C THR A 16 -2.86 -27.11 6.24
N ALA A 17 -3.08 -27.73 5.08
CA ALA A 17 -3.06 -27.05 3.79
C ALA A 17 -4.17 -25.98 3.66
N ILE A 18 -5.34 -26.21 4.27
CA ILE A 18 -6.47 -25.27 4.21
C ILE A 18 -6.18 -24.00 5.00
N GLU A 19 -5.47 -24.10 6.12
CA GLU A 19 -5.08 -22.94 6.92
C GLU A 19 -4.03 -22.08 6.20
N ALA A 20 -3.08 -22.72 5.52
CA ALA A 20 -2.13 -22.05 4.63
C ALA A 20 -2.84 -21.29 3.50
N ILE A 21 -3.82 -21.92 2.85
CA ILE A 21 -4.61 -21.28 1.78
C ILE A 21 -5.44 -20.12 2.33
N LYS A 22 -6.16 -20.30 3.44
CA LYS A 22 -6.97 -19.24 4.05
C LYS A 22 -6.13 -18.03 4.45
N GLY A 23 -4.99 -18.26 5.12
CA GLY A 23 -4.05 -17.19 5.48
C GLY A 23 -3.48 -16.49 4.24
N GLY A 24 -3.08 -17.27 3.24
CA GLY A 24 -2.49 -16.75 2.00
C GLY A 24 -3.46 -15.93 1.15
N VAL A 25 -4.71 -16.39 1.03
CA VAL A 25 -5.78 -15.68 0.33
C VAL A 25 -6.15 -14.40 1.06
N ASN A 26 -6.33 -14.43 2.38
CA ASN A 26 -6.71 -13.23 3.13
C ASN A 26 -5.62 -12.15 3.03
N GLY A 27 -4.34 -12.50 3.21
CA GLY A 27 -3.22 -11.58 3.06
C GLY A 27 -3.02 -11.05 1.63
N THR A 28 -3.40 -11.82 0.62
CA THR A 28 -3.35 -11.35 -0.78
C THR A 28 -4.50 -10.40 -1.08
N LEU A 29 -5.71 -10.72 -0.61
CA LEU A 29 -6.91 -9.93 -0.84
C LEU A 29 -6.83 -8.57 -0.13
N THR A 30 -6.29 -8.50 1.08
CA THR A 30 -6.07 -7.23 1.78
C THR A 30 -5.13 -6.33 0.98
N MET A 31 -4.00 -6.86 0.52
CA MET A 31 -3.03 -6.10 -0.25
C MET A 31 -3.56 -5.66 -1.62
N ALA A 32 -4.36 -6.52 -2.28
CA ALA A 32 -5.03 -6.15 -3.52
C ALA A 32 -6.04 -5.01 -3.29
N ALA A 33 -6.82 -5.07 -2.21
CA ALA A 33 -7.78 -4.02 -1.87
C ALA A 33 -7.10 -2.68 -1.55
N ILE A 34 -5.96 -2.70 -0.84
CA ILE A 34 -5.15 -1.49 -0.57
C ILE A 34 -4.70 -0.85 -1.88
N GLY A 35 -4.16 -1.63 -2.82
CA GLY A 35 -3.72 -1.12 -4.12
C GLY A 35 -4.87 -0.57 -4.97
N ALA A 36 -6.01 -1.25 -4.98
CA ALA A 36 -7.20 -0.81 -5.71
C ALA A 36 -7.75 0.51 -5.16
N VAL A 37 -7.93 0.61 -3.83
CA VAL A 37 -8.40 1.84 -3.20
C VAL A 37 -7.42 2.98 -3.39
N PHE A 38 -6.11 2.72 -3.25
CA PHE A 38 -5.09 3.71 -3.54
C PHE A 38 -5.20 4.25 -4.99
N GLY A 39 -5.30 3.37 -5.98
CA GLY A 39 -5.41 3.78 -7.39
C GLY A 39 -6.68 4.59 -7.68
N VAL A 40 -7.84 4.12 -7.21
CA VAL A 40 -9.12 4.81 -7.43
C VAL A 40 -9.15 6.17 -6.74
N THR A 41 -8.69 6.24 -5.49
CA THR A 41 -8.72 7.49 -4.71
C THR A 41 -7.73 8.52 -5.24
N THR A 42 -6.52 8.11 -5.64
CA THR A 42 -5.54 9.02 -6.27
C THR A 42 -6.04 9.54 -7.60
N CYS A 43 -6.58 8.67 -8.46
CA CYS A 43 -7.15 9.06 -9.75
C CYS A 43 -8.34 10.02 -9.55
N LEU A 44 -9.29 9.67 -8.70
CA LEU A 44 -10.46 10.50 -8.42
C LEU A 44 -10.07 11.86 -7.83
N SER A 45 -9.09 11.89 -6.93
CA SER A 45 -8.59 13.14 -6.34
C SER A 45 -7.94 14.04 -7.40
N ALA A 46 -7.21 13.46 -8.36
CA ALA A 46 -6.62 14.19 -9.47
C ALA A 46 -7.69 14.77 -10.41
N GLN A 47 -8.77 14.01 -10.68
CA GLN A 47 -9.90 14.49 -11.49
C GLN A 47 -10.66 15.63 -10.80
N ILE A 48 -10.90 15.54 -9.49
CA ILE A 48 -11.67 16.55 -8.75
C ILE A 48 -10.91 17.87 -8.60
N ARG A 49 -9.58 17.82 -8.44
CA ARG A 49 -8.75 19.02 -8.23
C ARG A 49 -8.12 19.57 -9.50
N GLU A 50 -8.28 18.87 -10.63
CA GLU A 50 -7.61 19.16 -11.91
C GLU A 50 -6.07 19.31 -11.80
N THR A 51 -5.48 18.88 -10.69
CA THR A 51 -4.04 18.98 -10.41
C THR A 51 -3.38 17.60 -10.36
N GLU A 52 -2.91 17.10 -11.52
CA GLU A 52 -2.23 15.80 -11.64
C GLU A 52 -0.89 15.73 -10.87
N ASN A 53 -0.24 16.88 -10.64
CA ASN A 53 1.13 16.95 -10.15
C ASN A 53 1.25 17.16 -8.63
N ASP A 54 0.14 17.28 -7.91
CA ASP A 54 0.22 17.53 -6.47
C ASP A 54 0.51 16.25 -5.67
N PRO A 55 1.56 16.24 -4.82
CA PRO A 55 1.85 15.11 -3.94
C PRO A 55 0.74 14.88 -2.90
N LEU A 56 -0.12 15.87 -2.67
CA LEU A 56 -1.29 15.77 -1.80
C LEU A 56 -2.31 14.73 -2.29
N ASN A 57 -2.46 14.53 -3.60
CA ASN A 57 -3.40 13.54 -4.14
C ASN A 57 -2.93 12.11 -3.83
N TYR A 58 -1.62 11.89 -3.85
CA TYR A 58 -0.99 10.62 -3.47
C TYR A 58 -1.04 10.41 -1.95
N LEU A 59 -0.96 11.47 -1.16
CA LEU A 59 -1.15 11.41 0.29
C LEU A 59 -2.57 10.99 0.68
N ILE A 60 -3.60 11.55 0.04
CA ILE A 60 -5.00 11.18 0.27
C ILE A 60 -5.22 9.70 -0.07
N GLY A 61 -4.72 9.24 -1.22
CA GLY A 61 -4.86 7.84 -1.59
C GLY A 61 -4.11 6.89 -0.65
N GLY A 62 -2.90 7.27 -0.23
CA GLY A 62 -2.11 6.53 0.75
C GLY A 62 -2.84 6.42 2.10
N CYS A 63 -3.38 7.54 2.59
CA CYS A 63 -4.13 7.57 3.84
C CYS A 63 -5.41 6.73 3.77
N THR A 64 -6.18 6.83 2.69
CA THR A 64 -7.42 6.07 2.50
C THR A 64 -7.14 4.56 2.47
N SER A 65 -6.06 4.16 1.78
CA SER A 65 -5.62 2.77 1.75
C SER A 65 -5.10 2.26 3.10
N GLY A 66 -4.48 3.13 3.91
CA GLY A 66 -4.04 2.82 5.28
C GLY A 66 -5.19 2.67 6.27
N ILE A 67 -6.23 3.50 6.14
CA ILE A 67 -7.46 3.35 6.92
C ILE A 67 -8.15 2.03 6.57
N LEU A 68 -8.20 1.65 5.29
CA LEU A 68 -8.75 0.35 4.86
C LEU A 68 -8.00 -0.82 5.50
N LEU A 69 -6.66 -0.73 5.62
CA LEU A 69 -5.88 -1.73 6.33
C LEU A 69 -6.29 -1.79 7.82
N GLY A 70 -6.48 -0.64 8.47
CA GLY A 70 -6.98 -0.56 9.85
C GLY A 70 -8.39 -1.15 10.04
N VAL A 71 -9.27 -0.99 9.05
CA VAL A 71 -10.60 -1.64 9.03
C VAL A 71 -10.45 -3.16 8.92
N ARG A 72 -9.56 -3.65 8.05
CA ARG A 72 -9.30 -5.09 7.89
C ARG A 72 -8.68 -5.72 9.14
N THR A 73 -7.85 -4.98 9.87
CA THR A 73 -7.22 -5.45 11.12
C THR A 73 -8.03 -5.12 12.37
N HIS A 74 -9.21 -4.49 12.21
CA HIS A 74 -10.08 -4.05 13.30
C HIS A 74 -9.37 -3.19 14.37
N SER A 75 -8.41 -2.35 13.95
CA SER A 75 -7.63 -1.52 14.88
C SER A 75 -7.43 -0.12 14.35
N TYR A 76 -7.99 0.84 15.09
CA TYR A 76 -7.88 2.27 14.84
C TYR A 76 -6.42 2.75 14.88
N MET A 77 -5.63 2.23 15.82
CA MET A 77 -4.21 2.57 15.96
C MET A 77 -3.41 2.13 14.73
N THR A 78 -3.68 0.93 14.20
CA THR A 78 -3.04 0.49 12.97
C THR A 78 -3.50 1.30 11.76
N GLY A 79 -4.77 1.74 11.74
CA GLY A 79 -5.30 2.57 10.65
C GLY A 79 -4.65 3.96 10.59
N THR A 80 -4.52 4.65 11.73
CA THR A 80 -3.89 5.98 11.79
C THR A 80 -2.40 5.91 11.50
N GLY A 81 -1.70 4.92 12.08
CA GLY A 81 -0.29 4.68 11.80
C GLY A 81 -0.03 4.33 10.33
N ALA A 82 -0.87 3.48 9.74
CA ALA A 82 -0.79 3.13 8.32
C ALA A 82 -1.13 4.31 7.41
N CYS A 83 -2.11 5.15 7.77
CA CYS A 83 -2.45 6.33 6.99
C CYS A 83 -1.26 7.30 6.90
N LEU A 84 -0.61 7.60 8.03
CA LEU A 84 0.54 8.50 8.06
C LEU A 84 1.73 7.90 7.31
N SER A 85 2.08 6.65 7.57
CA SER A 85 3.24 6.00 6.93
C SER A 85 3.03 5.83 5.42
N LEU A 86 1.92 5.23 4.98
CA LEU A 86 1.64 5.02 3.56
C LEU A 86 1.36 6.34 2.83
N GLY A 87 0.70 7.30 3.47
CA GLY A 87 0.46 8.63 2.93
C GLY A 87 1.75 9.41 2.67
N VAL A 88 2.66 9.44 3.64
CA VAL A 88 3.96 10.10 3.49
C VAL A 88 4.82 9.39 2.44
N ILE A 89 4.87 8.05 2.45
CA ILE A 89 5.61 7.28 1.45
C ILE A 89 5.07 7.57 0.03
N ALA A 90 3.75 7.58 -0.15
CA ALA A 90 3.14 7.86 -1.44
C ALA A 90 3.45 9.29 -1.94
N ALA A 91 3.41 10.27 -1.04
CA ALA A 91 3.79 11.65 -1.36
C ALA A 91 5.27 11.74 -1.76
N LEU A 92 6.17 11.07 -1.02
CA LEU A 92 7.60 11.01 -1.34
C LEU A 92 7.87 10.32 -2.69
N VAL A 93 7.15 9.25 -3.00
CA VAL A 93 7.27 8.57 -4.31
C VAL A 93 6.88 9.49 -5.45
N LYS A 94 5.80 10.28 -5.29
CA LYS A 94 5.40 11.27 -6.31
C LYS A 94 6.43 12.40 -6.43
N MET A 95 6.91 12.96 -5.32
CA MET A 95 7.97 13.99 -5.34
C MET A 95 9.25 13.45 -5.98
N GLY A 96 9.69 12.25 -5.61
CA GLY A 96 10.85 11.61 -6.22
C GLY A 96 10.67 11.36 -7.72
N LYS A 97 9.45 11.08 -8.19
CA LYS A 97 9.16 10.99 -9.63
C LYS A 97 9.26 12.36 -10.33
N MET A 98 8.84 13.44 -9.67
CA MET A 98 8.93 14.80 -10.23
C MET A 98 10.37 15.32 -10.24
N GLU A 99 11.15 15.02 -9.20
CA GLU A 99 12.56 15.44 -9.06
C GLU A 99 13.55 14.47 -9.73
N GLY A 100 13.08 13.32 -10.23
CA GLY A 100 13.91 12.34 -10.94
C GLY A 100 14.82 11.50 -10.03
N TRP A 101 14.44 11.30 -8.77
CA TRP A 101 15.19 10.46 -7.83
C TRP A 101 15.29 9.02 -8.34
N ARG A 102 16.51 8.49 -8.40
CA ARG A 102 16.78 7.11 -8.84
C ARG A 102 16.99 6.24 -7.61
N VAL A 103 15.96 5.49 -7.21
CA VAL A 103 16.04 4.50 -6.11
C VAL A 103 16.92 3.30 -6.52
N SER A 104 16.93 2.98 -7.81
CA SER A 104 17.76 1.95 -8.43
C SER A 104 18.24 2.47 -9.77
N GLY A 105 19.55 2.42 -10.00
CA GLY A 105 20.17 2.82 -11.25
C GLY A 105 21.60 2.30 -11.33
N PRO A 106 22.18 2.19 -12.54
CA PRO A 106 23.56 1.77 -12.70
C PRO A 106 24.46 2.73 -11.89
N PRO A 107 25.46 2.20 -11.16
CA PRO A 107 26.38 3.02 -10.40
C PRO A 107 27.02 4.03 -11.36
N ARG A 108 27.00 5.30 -10.98
CA ARG A 108 27.78 6.32 -11.68
C ARG A 108 29.18 6.31 -11.08
N LEU A 109 30.17 6.21 -11.96
CA LEU A 109 31.59 6.34 -11.65
C LEU A 109 31.88 7.73 -11.07
#